data_AF-A0A817J0D4-F1
#
_entry.id   AF-A0A817J0D4-F1
#
_cell.length_a   1.000
_cell.length_b   1.000
_cell.length_c   1.000
_cell.angle_alpha   90.00
_cell.angle_beta   90.00
_cell.angle_gamma   90.00
#
_symmetry.space_group_name_H-M   'P 1'
#
loop_
_entity.id
_entity.type
_entity.pdbx_description
1 polymer ?
#
loop_
_entity_poly.entity_id
_entity_poly.type
_entity_poly.pdbx_seq_one_letter_code
_entity_poly.pdbx_strand_id
1 'polypeptide(L)'
;MVGLTNESPTFCFDRDELSTADFNVDAFVVKYKREVGLEKLRDDLDLFLRVLKSSMVELINRDFADFLNLSTNLVGFDKSITTLKNPLTAMKTDIMKINETLSIQRQEIEEKLREQKGIRQRKQVIQSIIDVQKSIQQLNELDDAINLSKIDISEMIERAVVQFSFISVQLDKCGQNEPTVESLQLVIDNLRRVFEKRLTTAFINAYREPNMSLLADSLKGLASISLQTIAEQTFAHEIVRPYMEKNIRNALIQSTDISLAFDKTLDFIRTECKAMLYVVERINRECGSHFDFVVNSIFPELIQCLEQSSNILFFVGDPDIFHERYSYWLKFLEQLKSILSKLSEQNLKKSKIYSEFSSRWDLVVYYQIRFQEISNLIENIIVNQPFQLNEQKNSLFKTIITLTIFQSIDHCWKTNIFLEPLSHRFWKLTLQCIVRFRIWIETFNIKTIDTKFLVNLYVDLQTFSNEVKKFFQNIILGQRLSSIISLSPNIRIELTNNNLHGYINASHVKIRVENTIYSHIAAESPLPLTVHGSWRMISSSNIHVIVMLIGNDLQLCANYFSRNKNEKISKQNRQDFHICHLRMKFINR
;
A
#
# COMPACT_ATOMS: atom_id res chain seq x y z
N MET A 1 49.89 -88.21 66.48
CA MET A 1 49.88 -89.45 67.28
C MET A 1 50.37 -89.04 68.66
N VAL A 2 49.53 -88.93 69.68
CA VAL A 2 48.79 -90.01 70.35
C VAL A 2 47.38 -89.51 70.72
N GLY A 3 46.44 -90.45 70.74
CA GLY A 3 45.01 -90.23 70.66
C GLY A 3 44.39 -89.44 71.81
N LEU A 4 43.61 -88.44 71.41
CA LEU A 4 42.37 -88.06 72.08
C LEU A 4 41.34 -89.12 71.74
N THR A 5 41.03 -90.03 72.68
CA THR A 5 39.72 -90.68 72.67
C THR A 5 38.72 -89.66 73.19
N ASN A 6 37.94 -89.15 72.24
CA ASN A 6 36.87 -88.16 72.35
C ASN A 6 35.71 -88.64 73.22
N GLU A 7 35.83 -88.49 74.52
CA GLU A 7 34.67 -88.37 75.39
C GLU A 7 34.58 -86.91 75.83
N SER A 8 33.94 -86.08 75.02
CA SER A 8 33.51 -84.75 75.47
C SER A 8 32.70 -84.95 76.74
N PRO A 9 33.06 -84.33 77.88
CA PRO A 9 32.36 -84.56 79.13
C PRO A 9 30.88 -84.23 78.91
N THR A 10 30.07 -85.29 78.97
CA THR A 10 28.62 -85.21 78.85
C THR A 10 28.11 -84.60 80.13
N PHE A 11 27.88 -83.29 80.09
CA PHE A 11 27.32 -82.55 81.20
C PHE A 11 25.87 -82.93 81.40
N CYS A 12 25.39 -82.83 82.63
CA CYS A 12 23.98 -83.03 82.96
C CYS A 12 23.04 -81.90 82.46
N PHE A 13 23.57 -80.92 81.72
CA PHE A 13 22.82 -79.79 81.14
C PHE A 13 23.28 -79.49 79.71
N ASP A 14 22.44 -78.78 78.95
CA ASP A 14 22.78 -78.29 77.62
C ASP A 14 23.57 -76.97 77.71
N ARG A 15 24.68 -76.87 76.97
CA ARG A 15 25.58 -75.70 76.98
C ARG A 15 24.92 -74.48 76.33
N ASP A 16 24.02 -74.71 75.39
CA ASP A 16 23.38 -73.63 74.63
C ASP A 16 22.34 -72.89 75.49
N GLU A 17 21.78 -73.55 76.52
CA GLU A 17 20.80 -72.96 77.43
C GLU A 17 21.40 -71.81 78.26
N LEU A 18 22.72 -71.86 78.56
CA LEU A 18 23.46 -70.81 79.27
C LEU A 18 23.75 -69.55 78.43
N SER A 19 23.61 -69.64 77.10
CA SER A 19 23.92 -68.53 76.18
C SER A 19 22.66 -67.76 75.73
N THR A 20 21.50 -68.11 76.27
CA THR A 20 20.21 -67.49 75.94
C THR A 20 20.01 -66.16 76.66
N ALA A 21 19.38 -65.18 76.00
CA ALA A 21 19.20 -63.82 76.54
C ALA A 21 18.23 -63.75 77.75
N ASP A 22 17.28 -64.69 77.84
CA ASP A 22 16.23 -64.74 78.87
C ASP A 22 16.51 -65.75 79.99
N PHE A 23 17.80 -66.07 80.21
CA PHE A 23 18.22 -67.12 81.14
C PHE A 23 17.77 -66.83 82.59
N ASN A 24 17.06 -67.80 83.19
CA ASN A 24 16.59 -67.75 84.57
C ASN A 24 17.20 -68.90 85.38
N VAL A 25 18.03 -68.54 86.36
CA VAL A 25 18.75 -69.48 87.24
C VAL A 25 17.79 -70.38 88.02
N ASP A 26 16.70 -69.80 88.55
CA ASP A 26 15.72 -70.54 89.36
C ASP A 26 14.98 -71.58 88.50
N ALA A 27 14.61 -71.22 87.26
CA ALA A 27 13.97 -72.13 86.32
C ALA A 27 14.93 -73.26 85.88
N PHE A 28 16.19 -72.93 85.62
CA PHE A 28 17.24 -73.87 85.23
C PHE A 28 17.51 -74.90 86.35
N VAL A 29 17.66 -74.44 87.59
CA VAL A 29 17.87 -75.34 88.74
C VAL A 29 16.62 -76.18 89.03
N VAL A 30 15.41 -75.62 88.94
CA VAL A 30 14.14 -76.37 89.16
C VAL A 30 13.94 -77.46 88.11
N LYS A 31 14.31 -77.20 86.85
CA LYS A 31 14.23 -78.16 85.73
C LYS A 31 15.11 -79.39 85.99
N TYR A 32 16.39 -79.18 86.27
CA TYR A 32 17.36 -80.27 86.39
C TYR A 32 17.38 -80.93 87.78
N LYS A 33 16.91 -80.25 88.83
CA LYS A 33 16.72 -80.85 90.17
C LYS A 33 15.71 -82.00 90.17
N ARG A 34 14.77 -82.04 89.22
CA ARG A 34 13.80 -83.13 89.06
C ARG A 34 14.40 -84.40 88.44
N GLU A 35 15.50 -84.28 87.68
CA GLU A 35 16.15 -85.38 86.97
C GLU A 35 17.43 -85.86 87.65
N VAL A 36 18.15 -84.95 88.33
CA VAL A 36 19.50 -85.21 88.85
C VAL A 36 19.72 -84.47 90.18
N GLY A 37 20.50 -85.08 91.10
CA GLY A 37 20.90 -84.44 92.35
C GLY A 37 21.78 -83.20 92.12
N LEU A 38 21.57 -82.16 92.95
CA LEU A 38 22.22 -80.84 92.86
C LEU A 38 23.75 -80.83 92.85
N GLU A 39 24.41 -81.83 93.44
CA GLU A 39 25.87 -81.87 93.50
C GLU A 39 26.52 -82.13 92.14
N LYS A 40 25.92 -82.99 91.32
CA LYS A 40 26.45 -83.32 89.99
C LYS A 40 26.40 -82.12 89.05
N LEU A 41 25.35 -81.29 89.16
CA LEU A 41 25.20 -80.05 88.37
C LEU A 41 26.31 -79.03 88.66
N ARG A 42 26.69 -78.86 89.93
CA ARG A 42 27.75 -77.94 90.33
C ARG A 42 29.10 -78.35 89.72
N ASP A 43 29.46 -79.62 89.86
CA ASP A 43 30.78 -80.11 89.45
C ASP A 43 30.97 -80.04 87.92
N ASP A 44 29.89 -80.31 87.15
CA ASP A 44 29.87 -80.19 85.69
C ASP A 44 30.07 -78.72 85.23
N LEU A 45 29.45 -77.75 85.92
CA LEU A 45 29.61 -76.31 85.62
C LEU A 45 31.05 -75.82 85.86
N ASP A 46 31.69 -76.26 86.94
CA ASP A 46 33.08 -75.86 87.26
C ASP A 46 34.11 -76.44 86.27
N LEU A 47 33.84 -77.60 85.70
CA LEU A 47 34.67 -78.18 84.65
C LEU A 47 34.55 -77.36 83.36
N PHE A 48 33.32 -76.95 82.99
CA PHE A 48 33.06 -76.15 81.80
C PHE A 48 33.80 -74.80 81.84
N LEU A 49 33.78 -74.10 82.99
CA LEU A 49 34.47 -72.82 83.16
C LEU A 49 35.99 -72.92 82.93
N ARG A 50 36.62 -74.03 83.35
CA ARG A 50 38.06 -74.23 83.18
C ARG A 50 38.47 -74.40 81.72
N VAL A 51 37.68 -75.13 80.93
CA VAL A 51 37.93 -75.33 79.50
C VAL A 51 37.89 -74.00 78.72
N LEU A 52 36.90 -73.15 79.02
CA LEU A 52 36.76 -71.84 78.39
C LEU A 52 37.96 -70.92 78.65
N LYS A 53 38.45 -70.87 79.90
CA LYS A 53 39.60 -70.04 80.25
C LYS A 53 40.87 -70.41 79.49
N SER A 54 41.13 -71.71 79.29
CA SER A 54 42.31 -72.15 78.52
C SER A 54 42.24 -71.73 77.05
N SER A 55 41.06 -71.87 76.44
CA SER A 55 40.86 -71.56 75.02
C SER A 55 41.02 -70.06 74.72
N MET A 56 40.61 -69.20 75.66
CA MET A 56 40.77 -67.74 75.52
C MET A 56 42.24 -67.31 75.44
N VAL A 57 43.11 -67.92 76.25
CA VAL A 57 44.53 -67.57 76.31
C VAL A 57 45.26 -67.94 75.03
N GLU A 58 44.94 -69.09 74.42
CA GLU A 58 45.55 -69.51 73.14
C GLU A 58 45.20 -68.57 71.99
N LEU A 59 43.94 -68.09 71.94
CA LEU A 59 43.46 -67.18 70.90
C LEU A 59 44.15 -65.81 70.96
N ILE A 60 44.31 -65.25 72.16
CA ILE A 60 44.99 -63.95 72.35
C ILE A 60 46.47 -64.03 71.93
N ASN A 61 47.16 -65.11 72.31
CA ASN A 61 48.59 -65.25 72.02
C ASN A 61 48.88 -65.45 70.53
N ARG A 62 47.96 -66.05 69.76
CA ARG A 62 48.15 -66.31 68.32
C ARG A 62 48.14 -65.03 67.48
N ASP A 63 47.26 -64.09 67.81
CA ASP A 63 46.96 -62.96 66.92
C ASP A 63 47.62 -61.63 67.40
N PHE A 64 48.44 -61.66 68.46
CA PHE A 64 49.07 -60.48 69.07
C PHE A 64 49.99 -59.69 68.12
N ALA A 65 50.74 -60.38 67.25
CA ALA A 65 51.71 -59.74 66.35
C ALA A 65 51.03 -58.86 65.26
N ASP A 66 49.87 -59.29 64.77
CA ASP A 66 49.16 -58.58 63.70
C ASP A 66 48.49 -57.30 64.21
N PHE A 67 47.90 -57.33 65.42
CA PHE A 67 47.36 -56.14 66.08
C PHE A 67 48.44 -55.07 66.32
N LEU A 68 49.65 -55.50 66.72
CA LEU A 68 50.77 -54.58 66.95
C LEU A 68 51.22 -53.88 65.66
N ASN A 69 51.36 -54.62 64.56
CA ASN A 69 51.76 -54.08 63.26
C ASN A 69 50.72 -53.13 62.65
N LEU A 70 49.42 -53.41 62.79
CA LEU A 70 48.37 -52.52 62.30
C LEU A 70 48.37 -51.19 63.07
N SER A 71 48.53 -51.26 64.41
CA SER A 71 48.58 -50.08 65.27
C SER A 71 49.77 -49.17 64.95
N THR A 72 50.94 -49.74 64.64
CA THR A 72 52.15 -48.97 64.32
C THR A 72 52.07 -48.29 62.96
N ASN A 73 51.45 -48.90 61.95
CA ASN A 73 51.31 -48.30 60.62
C ASN A 73 50.23 -47.20 60.56
N LEU A 74 49.18 -47.28 61.39
CA LEU A 74 48.17 -46.22 61.51
C LEU A 74 48.73 -44.97 62.21
N VAL A 75 49.68 -45.15 63.13
CA VAL A 75 50.37 -44.06 63.83
C VAL A 75 51.35 -43.36 62.89
N GLY A 76 50.88 -42.30 62.22
CA GLY A 76 51.66 -41.49 61.28
C GLY A 76 50.94 -41.20 59.96
N PHE A 77 49.86 -41.92 59.66
CA PHE A 77 49.07 -41.68 58.46
C PHE A 77 48.40 -40.29 58.48
N ASP A 78 47.97 -39.82 59.65
CA ASP A 78 47.48 -38.44 59.85
C ASP A 78 48.50 -37.37 59.48
N LYS A 79 49.79 -37.63 59.72
CA LYS A 79 50.88 -36.74 59.31
C LYS A 79 51.02 -36.70 57.80
N SER A 80 50.86 -37.84 57.13
CA SER A 80 50.92 -37.93 55.65
C SER A 80 49.71 -37.23 55.01
N ILE A 81 48.51 -37.42 55.57
CA ILE A 81 47.29 -36.72 55.11
C ILE A 81 47.43 -35.22 55.29
N THR A 82 47.92 -34.74 56.44
CA THR A 82 48.13 -33.30 56.67
C THR A 82 49.22 -32.73 55.77
N THR A 83 50.29 -33.49 55.50
CA THR A 83 51.35 -33.11 54.57
C THR A 83 50.85 -32.93 53.13
N LEU A 84 49.82 -33.68 52.71
CA LEU A 84 49.18 -33.50 51.39
C LEU A 84 48.06 -32.44 51.38
N LYS A 85 47.24 -32.39 52.44
CA LYS A 85 46.09 -31.49 52.53
C LYS A 85 46.50 -30.02 52.57
N ASN A 86 47.56 -29.68 53.30
CA ASN A 86 48.02 -28.31 53.45
C ASN A 86 48.47 -27.67 52.12
N PRO A 87 49.38 -28.28 51.33
CA PRO A 87 49.78 -27.71 50.04
C PRO A 87 48.64 -27.70 49.02
N LEU A 88 47.73 -28.68 49.02
CA LEU A 88 46.54 -28.64 48.17
C LEU A 88 45.60 -27.49 48.52
N THR A 89 45.43 -27.21 49.82
CA THR A 89 44.61 -26.09 50.28
C THR A 89 45.28 -24.75 49.93
N ALA A 90 46.59 -24.65 50.11
CA ALA A 90 47.37 -23.47 49.71
C ALA A 90 47.28 -23.23 48.19
N MET A 91 47.49 -24.26 47.38
CA MET A 91 47.37 -24.18 45.92
C MET A 91 45.95 -23.77 45.49
N LYS A 92 44.90 -24.29 46.14
CA LYS A 92 43.51 -23.85 45.89
C LYS A 92 43.33 -22.37 46.20
N THR A 93 43.86 -21.89 47.33
CA THR A 93 43.78 -20.46 47.68
C THR A 93 44.54 -19.58 46.70
N ASP A 94 45.70 -20.03 46.21
CA ASP A 94 46.48 -19.29 45.23
C ASP A 94 45.78 -19.23 43.87
N ILE A 95 45.17 -20.34 43.42
CA ILE A 95 44.33 -20.36 42.21
C ILE A 95 43.15 -19.41 42.34
N MET A 96 42.48 -19.36 43.50
CA MET A 96 41.38 -18.43 43.74
C MET A 96 41.84 -16.98 43.65
N LYS A 97 42.96 -16.62 44.29
CA LYS A 97 43.55 -15.26 44.20
C LYS A 97 43.93 -14.90 42.76
N ILE A 98 44.53 -15.82 42.02
CA ILE A 98 44.88 -15.62 40.61
C ILE A 98 43.61 -15.38 39.78
N ASN A 99 42.56 -16.18 39.98
CA ASN A 99 41.31 -16.02 39.25
C ASN A 99 40.61 -14.68 39.58
N GLU A 100 40.64 -14.26 40.84
CA GLU A 100 40.12 -12.96 41.28
C GLU A 100 40.89 -11.81 40.62
N THR A 101 42.22 -11.90 40.63
CA THR A 101 43.12 -10.93 39.99
C THR A 101 42.88 -10.85 38.47
N LEU A 102 42.76 -12.00 37.80
CA LEU A 102 42.46 -12.08 36.37
C LEU A 102 41.09 -11.50 36.02
N SER A 103 40.07 -11.73 36.87
CA SER A 103 38.74 -11.15 36.68
C SER A 103 38.76 -9.63 36.76
N ILE A 104 39.50 -9.06 37.72
CA ILE A 104 39.69 -7.61 37.88
C ILE A 104 40.41 -7.05 36.65
N GLN A 105 41.52 -7.66 36.23
CA GLN A 105 42.27 -7.24 35.04
C GLN A 105 41.41 -7.32 33.77
N ARG A 106 40.58 -8.35 33.61
CA ARG A 106 39.65 -8.46 32.47
C ARG A 106 38.65 -7.31 32.46
N GLN A 107 38.05 -6.97 33.60
CA GLN A 107 37.13 -5.84 33.69
C GLN A 107 37.81 -4.52 33.32
N GLU A 108 39.03 -4.29 33.81
CA GLU A 108 39.81 -3.10 33.48
C GLU A 108 40.13 -3.02 31.98
N ILE A 109 40.50 -4.14 31.35
CA ILE A 109 40.74 -4.22 29.91
C ILE A 109 39.44 -3.95 29.13
N GLU A 110 38.31 -4.54 29.53
CA GLU A 110 37.02 -4.32 28.88
C GLU A 110 36.57 -2.85 28.98
N GLU A 111 36.82 -2.20 30.12
CA GLU A 111 36.57 -0.77 30.30
C GLU A 111 37.47 0.08 29.40
N LYS A 112 38.77 -0.22 29.34
CA LYS A 112 39.72 0.46 28.44
C LYS A 112 39.40 0.26 26.97
N LEU A 113 38.96 -0.93 26.56
CA LEU A 113 38.52 -1.22 25.20
C LEU A 113 37.24 -0.43 24.85
N ARG A 114 36.32 -0.28 25.80
CA ARG A 114 35.11 0.52 25.64
C ARG A 114 35.44 2.01 25.51
N GLU A 115 36.35 2.51 26.34
CA GLU A 115 36.88 3.87 26.26
C GLU A 115 37.55 4.11 24.90
N GLN A 116 38.41 3.18 24.46
CA GLN A 116 39.08 3.26 23.16
C GLN A 116 38.08 3.28 21.99
N LYS A 117 37.01 2.48 22.06
CA LYS A 117 35.94 2.49 21.05
C LYS A 117 35.22 3.84 21.01
N GLY A 118 34.91 4.42 22.18
CA GLY A 118 34.30 5.75 22.28
C GLY A 118 35.19 6.86 21.72
N ILE A 119 36.49 6.83 22.02
CA ILE A 119 37.47 7.78 21.48
C ILE A 119 37.57 7.65 19.95
N ARG A 120 37.59 6.43 19.41
CA ARG A 120 37.64 6.20 17.95
C ARG A 120 36.40 6.78 17.24
N GLN A 121 35.21 6.60 17.83
CA GLN A 121 33.97 7.18 17.28
C GLN A 121 34.01 8.71 17.29
N ARG A 122 34.40 9.33 18.41
CA ARG A 122 34.54 10.80 18.49
C ARG A 122 35.56 11.33 17.49
N LYS A 123 36.70 10.64 17.33
CA LYS A 123 37.72 11.01 16.33
C LYS A 123 37.17 10.96 14.91
N GLN A 124 36.34 9.97 14.57
CA GLN A 124 35.69 9.89 13.26
C GLN A 124 34.74 11.07 13.02
N VAL A 125 33.92 11.45 14.01
CA VAL A 125 33.01 12.60 13.90
C VAL A 125 33.79 13.90 13.69
N ILE A 126 34.85 14.14 14.47
CA ILE A 126 35.71 15.32 14.31
C ILE A 126 36.33 15.36 12.91
N GLN A 127 36.79 14.21 12.40
CA GLN A 127 37.34 14.15 11.05
C GLN A 127 36.29 14.49 9.99
N SER A 128 35.07 13.97 10.11
CA SER A 128 33.95 14.32 9.23
C SER A 128 33.65 15.82 9.25
N ILE A 129 33.66 16.45 10.44
CA ILE A 129 33.46 17.91 10.58
C ILE A 129 34.56 18.71 9.87
N ILE A 130 35.82 18.32 10.04
CA ILE A 130 36.96 18.96 9.35
C ILE A 130 36.79 18.85 7.83
N ASP A 131 36.37 17.68 7.33
CA ASP A 131 36.18 17.46 5.90
C ASP A 131 35.00 18.28 5.35
N VAL A 132 33.92 18.44 6.12
CA VAL A 132 32.82 19.35 5.79
C VAL A 132 33.29 20.80 5.72
N GLN A 133 34.08 21.26 6.71
CA GLN A 133 34.61 22.63 6.71
C GLN A 133 35.52 22.91 5.50
N LYS A 134 36.37 21.96 5.12
CA LYS A 134 37.17 22.06 3.89
C LYS A 134 36.30 22.16 2.65
N SER A 135 35.24 21.37 2.58
CA SER A 135 34.29 21.37 1.44
C SER A 135 33.53 22.71 1.36
N ILE A 136 33.15 23.28 2.51
CA ILE A 136 32.56 24.63 2.60
C ILE A 136 33.54 25.69 2.09
N GLN A 137 34.82 25.62 2.47
CA GLN A 137 35.84 26.52 1.97
C GLN A 137 35.98 26.42 0.44
N GLN A 138 36.01 25.19 -0.10
CA GLN A 138 36.06 24.96 -1.55
C GLN A 138 34.83 25.53 -2.27
N LEU A 139 33.63 25.42 -1.68
CA LEU A 139 32.41 26.02 -2.23
C LEU A 139 32.46 27.56 -2.23
N ASN A 140 33.02 28.18 -1.20
CA ASN A 140 33.22 29.63 -1.15
C ASN A 140 34.23 30.09 -2.22
N GLU A 141 35.36 29.39 -2.35
CA GLU A 141 36.35 29.68 -3.38
C GLU A 141 35.77 29.52 -4.80
N LEU A 142 34.88 28.54 -4.98
CA LEU A 142 34.13 28.38 -6.22
C LEU A 142 33.22 29.59 -6.48
N ASP A 143 32.45 30.04 -5.47
CA ASP A 143 31.59 31.22 -5.57
C ASP A 143 32.37 32.49 -5.99
N ASP A 144 33.54 32.70 -5.39
CA ASP A 144 34.44 33.80 -5.75
C ASP A 144 34.98 33.66 -7.18
N ALA A 145 35.33 32.45 -7.62
CA ALA A 145 35.81 32.22 -8.97
C ALA A 145 34.73 32.49 -10.04
N ILE A 146 33.47 32.19 -9.73
CA ILE A 146 32.32 32.49 -10.59
C ILE A 146 32.07 34.00 -10.65
N ASN A 147 32.15 34.71 -9.52
CA ASN A 147 32.04 36.18 -9.49
C ASN A 147 33.09 36.86 -10.37
N LEU A 148 34.29 36.26 -10.44
CA LEU A 148 35.39 36.74 -11.29
C LEU A 148 35.30 36.22 -12.73
N SER A 149 34.22 35.53 -13.12
CA SER A 149 34.02 34.93 -14.45
C SER A 149 35.16 34.01 -14.90
N LYS A 150 35.83 33.34 -13.96
CA LYS A 150 36.97 32.44 -14.24
C LYS A 150 36.54 31.03 -14.62
N ILE A 151 35.31 30.64 -14.29
CA ILE A 151 34.78 29.29 -14.42
C ILE A 151 33.40 29.39 -15.10
N ASP A 152 33.13 28.47 -16.02
CA ASP A 152 31.82 28.36 -16.67
C ASP A 152 30.76 27.78 -15.73
N ILE A 153 29.49 28.10 -15.98
CA ILE A 153 28.35 27.60 -15.20
C ILE A 153 28.30 26.06 -15.18
N SER A 154 28.69 25.39 -16.27
CA SER A 154 28.73 23.92 -16.34
C SER A 154 29.79 23.33 -15.39
N GLU A 155 31.00 23.89 -15.37
CA GLU A 155 32.08 23.45 -14.46
C GLU A 155 31.76 23.80 -13.00
N MET A 156 31.10 24.94 -12.74
CA MET A 156 30.55 25.26 -11.43
C MET A 156 29.60 24.17 -10.94
N ILE A 157 28.67 23.73 -11.79
CA ILE A 157 27.64 22.78 -11.42
C ILE A 157 28.25 21.44 -11.02
N GLU A 158 29.13 20.88 -11.85
CA GLU A 158 29.75 19.58 -11.55
C GLU A 158 30.49 19.62 -10.22
N ARG A 159 31.29 20.68 -10.00
CA ARG A 159 32.03 20.86 -8.75
C ARG A 159 31.10 21.07 -7.56
N ALA A 160 30.09 21.92 -7.66
CA ALA A 160 29.15 22.19 -6.57
C ALA A 160 28.36 20.95 -6.18
N VAL A 161 27.89 20.16 -7.15
CA VAL A 161 27.13 18.92 -6.91
C VAL A 161 27.96 17.89 -6.16
N VAL A 162 29.23 17.69 -6.56
CA VAL A 162 30.14 16.78 -5.88
C VAL A 162 30.35 17.21 -4.42
N GLN A 163 30.55 18.51 -4.19
CA GLN A 163 30.77 19.04 -2.84
C GLN A 163 29.51 18.94 -1.96
N PHE A 164 28.33 19.33 -2.46
CA PHE A 164 27.09 19.21 -1.70
C PHE A 164 26.74 17.75 -1.40
N SER A 165 26.97 16.83 -2.34
CA SER A 165 26.76 15.38 -2.13
C SER A 165 27.72 14.85 -1.06
N PHE A 166 28.99 15.23 -1.13
CA PHE A 166 29.99 14.85 -0.15
C PHE A 166 29.65 15.37 1.25
N ILE A 167 29.26 16.64 1.37
CA ILE A 167 28.82 17.26 2.63
C ILE A 167 27.65 16.48 3.23
N SER A 168 26.63 16.14 2.43
CA SER A 168 25.47 15.37 2.92
C SER A 168 25.89 14.03 3.53
N VAL A 169 26.77 13.29 2.85
CA VAL A 169 27.26 11.98 3.34
C VAL A 169 28.09 12.12 4.61
N GLN A 170 28.89 13.18 4.75
CA GLN A 170 29.68 13.39 5.96
C GLN A 170 28.83 13.85 7.15
N LEU A 171 27.80 14.67 6.91
CA LEU A 171 26.86 15.08 7.94
C LEU A 171 26.07 13.90 8.52
N ASP A 172 25.65 12.95 7.68
CA ASP A 172 24.96 11.74 8.14
C ASP A 172 25.81 10.91 9.12
N LYS A 173 27.14 10.93 8.96
CA LYS A 173 28.08 10.24 9.87
C LYS A 173 28.25 10.95 11.21
N CYS A 174 27.95 12.24 11.30
CA CYS A 174 28.13 13.03 12.52
C CYS A 174 27.04 12.79 13.57
N GLY A 175 25.88 12.24 13.19
CA GLY A 175 24.74 12.05 14.07
C GLY A 175 24.03 13.37 14.42
N GLN A 176 22.73 13.32 14.72
CA GLN A 176 21.87 14.52 14.81
C GLN A 176 22.03 15.36 16.10
N ASN A 177 22.96 15.03 17.00
CA ASN A 177 22.98 15.57 18.38
C ASN A 177 24.25 16.38 18.76
N GLU A 178 25.00 16.89 17.78
CA GLU A 178 26.17 17.77 18.02
C GLU A 178 25.81 19.23 17.69
N PRO A 179 25.94 20.20 18.63
CA PRO A 179 25.59 21.60 18.39
C PRO A 179 26.48 22.26 17.32
N THR A 180 27.68 21.73 17.09
CA THR A 180 28.55 22.13 15.98
C THR A 180 27.93 21.82 14.61
N VAL A 181 27.17 20.73 14.49
CA VAL A 181 26.48 20.33 13.25
C VAL A 181 25.37 21.32 12.89
N GLU A 182 24.61 21.80 13.87
CA GLU A 182 23.55 22.80 13.63
C GLU A 182 24.11 24.11 13.07
N SER A 183 25.21 24.61 13.65
CA SER A 183 25.89 25.82 13.14
C SER A 183 26.43 25.64 11.71
N LEU A 184 26.93 24.46 11.36
CA LEU A 184 27.41 24.15 10.02
C LEU A 184 26.26 24.02 9.02
N GLN A 185 25.12 23.46 9.43
CA GLN A 185 23.93 23.38 8.58
C GLN A 185 23.45 24.76 8.14
N LEU A 186 23.44 25.76 9.04
CA LEU A 186 23.09 27.13 8.67
C LEU A 186 24.01 27.72 7.59
N VAL A 187 25.32 27.43 7.67
CA VAL A 187 26.29 27.88 6.66
C VAL A 187 26.05 27.18 5.32
N ILE A 188 25.81 25.87 5.35
CA ILE A 188 25.51 25.06 4.16
C ILE A 188 24.21 25.52 3.49
N ASP A 189 23.19 25.83 4.28
CA ASP A 189 21.92 26.36 3.77
C ASP A 189 22.10 27.73 3.12
N ASN A 190 22.92 28.60 3.71
CA ASN A 190 23.25 29.89 3.09
C ASN A 190 24.00 29.71 1.77
N LEU A 191 24.97 28.79 1.70
CA LEU A 191 25.65 28.47 0.46
C LEU A 191 24.69 27.90 -0.59
N ARG A 192 23.82 26.96 -0.18
CA ARG A 192 22.77 26.41 -1.05
C ARG A 192 21.92 27.53 -1.64
N ARG A 193 21.47 28.51 -0.83
CA ARG A 193 20.70 29.67 -1.30
C ARG A 193 21.47 30.55 -2.30
N VAL A 194 22.78 30.77 -2.09
CA VAL A 194 23.62 31.53 -3.02
C VAL A 194 23.68 30.83 -4.38
N PHE A 195 23.99 29.53 -4.39
CA PHE A 195 24.02 28.73 -5.62
C PHE A 195 22.66 28.61 -6.29
N GLU A 196 21.59 28.45 -5.52
CA GLU A 196 20.21 28.46 -5.98
C GLU A 196 19.89 29.75 -6.73
N LYS A 197 20.15 30.91 -6.12
CA LYS A 197 19.92 32.21 -6.75
C LYS A 197 20.72 32.40 -8.03
N ARG A 198 21.97 31.95 -8.07
CA ARG A 198 22.81 32.03 -9.29
C ARG A 198 22.27 31.15 -10.41
N LEU A 199 21.98 29.88 -10.11
CA LEU A 199 21.49 28.91 -11.09
C LEU A 199 20.12 29.31 -11.64
N THR A 200 19.22 29.79 -10.78
CA THR A 200 17.92 30.30 -11.22
C THR A 200 18.07 31.56 -12.06
N THR A 201 18.96 32.50 -11.69
CA THR A 201 19.23 33.70 -12.51
C THR A 201 19.82 33.32 -13.87
N ALA A 202 20.79 32.40 -13.92
CA ALA A 202 21.37 31.89 -15.15
C ALA A 202 20.32 31.19 -16.04
N PHE A 203 19.44 30.39 -15.44
CA PHE A 203 18.32 29.75 -16.12
C PHE A 203 17.36 30.78 -16.75
N ILE A 204 16.93 31.80 -15.98
CA ILE A 204 16.02 32.83 -16.48
C ILE A 204 16.67 33.67 -17.58
N ASN A 205 17.95 34.01 -17.45
CA ASN A 205 18.69 34.74 -18.47
C ASN A 205 18.83 33.91 -19.75
N ALA A 206 19.15 32.61 -19.64
CA ALA A 206 19.24 31.70 -20.78
C ALA A 206 17.89 31.41 -21.45
N TYR A 207 16.78 31.63 -20.74
CA TYR A 207 15.44 31.60 -21.32
C TYR A 207 15.12 32.90 -22.07
N ARG A 208 15.40 34.07 -21.47
CA ARG A 208 15.14 35.39 -22.08
C ARG A 208 16.00 35.63 -23.32
N GLU A 209 17.26 35.26 -23.24
CA GLU A 209 18.19 35.21 -24.37
C GLU A 209 18.41 33.74 -24.73
N PRO A 210 17.73 33.21 -25.77
CA PRO A 210 17.62 31.77 -26.00
C PRO A 210 18.99 31.14 -26.23
N ASN A 211 19.55 30.58 -25.15
CA ASN A 211 20.83 29.90 -25.14
C ASN A 211 20.65 28.48 -24.62
N MET A 212 20.61 27.53 -25.57
CA MET A 212 20.28 26.13 -25.30
C MET A 212 21.34 25.41 -24.44
N SER A 213 22.62 25.81 -24.51
CA SER A 213 23.66 25.21 -23.67
C SER A 213 23.54 25.69 -22.24
N LEU A 214 23.47 27.01 -22.02
CA LEU A 214 23.31 27.58 -20.68
C LEU A 214 22.00 27.15 -20.01
N LEU A 215 20.90 27.03 -20.77
CA LEU A 215 19.63 26.55 -20.25
C LEU A 215 19.74 25.07 -19.83
N ALA A 216 20.44 24.26 -20.62
CA ALA A 216 20.65 22.86 -20.29
C ALA A 216 21.55 22.68 -19.05
N ASP A 217 22.66 23.42 -19.00
CA ASP A 217 23.58 23.39 -17.86
C ASP A 217 22.85 23.85 -16.60
N SER A 218 22.20 25.01 -16.62
CA SER A 218 21.48 25.54 -15.45
C SER A 218 20.43 24.57 -14.91
N LEU A 219 19.65 23.92 -15.78
CA LEU A 219 18.67 22.92 -15.39
C LEU A 219 19.32 21.62 -14.87
N LYS A 220 20.45 21.17 -15.44
CA LYS A 220 21.22 20.04 -14.89
C LYS A 220 21.72 20.34 -13.48
N GLY A 221 22.19 21.56 -13.24
CA GLY A 221 22.60 22.02 -11.91
C GLY A 221 21.45 22.00 -10.91
N LEU A 222 20.30 22.55 -11.31
CA LEU A 222 19.10 22.56 -10.46
C LEU A 222 18.57 21.14 -10.19
N ALA A 223 18.65 20.22 -11.16
CA ALA A 223 18.29 18.82 -10.95
C ALA A 223 19.24 18.13 -9.96
N SER A 224 20.54 18.33 -10.13
CA SER A 224 21.58 17.63 -9.38
C SER A 224 21.66 18.07 -7.91
N ILE A 225 21.31 19.33 -7.61
CA ILE A 225 21.23 19.87 -6.24
C ILE A 225 19.82 19.63 -5.62
N SER A 226 18.94 18.91 -6.33
CA SER A 226 17.55 18.62 -5.94
C SER A 226 16.71 19.88 -5.67
N LEU A 227 16.83 20.89 -6.53
CA LEU A 227 16.12 22.17 -6.45
C LEU A 227 15.02 22.29 -7.53
N GLN A 228 14.33 21.19 -7.85
CA GLN A 228 13.37 21.15 -8.95
C GLN A 228 12.19 22.09 -8.71
N THR A 229 11.63 22.07 -7.49
CA THR A 229 10.51 22.91 -7.09
C THR A 229 10.83 24.40 -7.18
N ILE A 230 12.06 24.78 -6.83
CA ILE A 230 12.52 26.17 -6.86
C ILE A 230 12.68 26.64 -8.31
N ALA A 231 13.23 25.80 -9.19
CA ALA A 231 13.32 26.09 -10.61
C ALA A 231 11.93 26.37 -11.20
N GLU A 232 10.97 25.51 -10.89
CA GLU A 232 9.58 25.63 -11.34
C GLU A 232 8.89 26.88 -10.78
N GLN A 233 9.07 27.19 -9.50
CA GLN A 233 8.52 28.39 -8.87
C GLN A 233 9.15 29.68 -9.43
N THR A 234 10.46 29.67 -9.67
CA THR A 234 11.17 30.82 -10.23
C THR A 234 10.70 31.09 -11.66
N PHE A 235 10.55 30.03 -12.47
CA PHE A 235 9.96 30.15 -13.81
C PHE A 235 8.53 30.70 -13.78
N ALA A 236 7.71 30.21 -12.84
CA ALA A 236 6.34 30.70 -12.64
C ALA A 236 6.31 32.20 -12.35
N HIS A 237 7.14 32.67 -11.42
CA HIS A 237 7.16 34.06 -10.99
C HIS A 237 7.79 35.03 -12.00
N GLU A 238 8.91 34.67 -12.63
CA GLU A 238 9.71 35.60 -13.46
C GLU A 238 9.27 35.66 -14.93
N ILE A 239 8.63 34.61 -15.44
CA ILE A 239 8.27 34.48 -16.86
C ILE A 239 6.76 34.31 -17.04
N VAL A 240 6.19 33.29 -16.40
CA VAL A 240 4.79 32.91 -16.62
C VAL A 240 3.86 33.99 -16.09
N ARG A 241 3.99 34.41 -14.83
CA ARG A 241 3.10 35.40 -14.22
C ARG A 241 3.05 36.73 -14.98
N PRO A 242 4.18 37.36 -15.35
CA PRO A 242 4.17 38.57 -16.17
C PRO A 242 3.44 38.38 -17.52
N TYR A 243 3.63 37.24 -18.16
CA TYR A 243 2.93 36.90 -19.41
C TYR A 243 1.41 36.77 -19.18
N MET A 244 1.00 36.03 -18.15
CA MET A 244 -0.42 35.83 -17.81
C MET A 244 -1.10 37.15 -17.45
N GLU A 245 -0.48 37.99 -16.62
CA GLU A 245 -1.06 39.28 -16.24
C GLU A 245 -1.18 40.24 -17.42
N LYS A 246 -0.18 40.28 -18.31
CA LYS A 246 -0.17 41.20 -19.46
C LYS A 246 -1.11 40.76 -20.57
N ASN A 247 -1.11 39.47 -20.92
CA ASN A 247 -1.74 38.98 -22.14
C ASN A 247 -3.10 38.31 -21.91
N ILE A 248 -3.32 37.76 -20.71
CA ILE A 248 -4.53 37.01 -20.36
C ILE A 248 -5.44 37.83 -19.47
N ARG A 249 -4.95 38.35 -18.33
CA ARG A 249 -5.79 39.14 -17.41
C ARG A 249 -6.41 40.36 -18.09
N ASN A 250 -5.62 41.09 -18.86
CA ASN A 250 -6.11 42.26 -19.61
C ASN A 250 -7.18 41.88 -20.65
N ALA A 251 -7.03 40.72 -21.30
CA ALA A 251 -8.03 40.24 -22.28
C ALA A 251 -9.33 39.80 -21.59
N LEU A 252 -9.24 39.15 -20.42
CA LEU A 252 -10.39 38.71 -19.62
C LEU A 252 -11.18 39.88 -19.06
N ILE A 253 -10.52 40.97 -18.63
CA ILE A 253 -11.21 42.18 -18.16
C ILE A 253 -11.98 42.86 -19.31
N GLN A 254 -11.46 42.84 -20.54
CA GLN A 254 -12.06 43.56 -21.67
C GLN A 254 -13.20 42.80 -22.36
N SER A 255 -13.10 41.48 -22.47
CA SER A 255 -14.03 40.67 -23.28
C SER A 255 -14.80 39.61 -22.50
N THR A 256 -14.42 39.31 -21.25
CA THR A 256 -14.92 38.17 -20.46
C THR A 256 -14.81 36.79 -21.14
N ASP A 257 -14.14 36.72 -22.29
CA ASP A 257 -14.00 35.51 -23.09
C ASP A 257 -12.85 34.65 -22.57
N ILE A 258 -13.20 33.51 -21.99
CA ILE A 258 -12.27 32.56 -21.40
C ILE A 258 -11.59 31.71 -22.50
N SER A 259 -12.20 31.58 -23.69
CA SER A 259 -11.59 30.84 -24.81
C SER A 259 -10.25 31.47 -25.18
N LEU A 260 -10.21 32.80 -25.32
CA LEU A 260 -8.99 33.54 -25.65
C LEU A 260 -7.89 33.35 -24.60
N ALA A 261 -8.25 33.23 -23.32
CA ALA A 261 -7.30 32.96 -22.24
C ALA A 261 -6.67 31.56 -22.40
N PHE A 262 -7.50 30.55 -22.67
CA PHE A 262 -7.02 29.18 -22.88
C PHE A 262 -6.16 29.06 -24.14
N ASP A 263 -6.60 29.64 -25.26
CA ASP A 263 -5.88 29.59 -26.54
C ASP A 263 -4.52 30.29 -26.44
N LYS A 264 -4.46 31.50 -25.86
CA LYS A 264 -3.19 32.22 -25.63
C LYS A 264 -2.23 31.47 -24.70
N THR A 265 -2.76 30.73 -23.73
CA THR A 265 -1.93 29.89 -22.85
C THR A 265 -1.33 28.71 -23.61
N LEU A 266 -2.15 28.05 -24.45
CA LEU A 266 -1.69 26.95 -25.28
C LEU A 266 -0.67 27.41 -26.31
N ASP A 267 -0.86 28.59 -26.90
CA ASP A 267 0.09 29.20 -27.83
C ASP A 267 1.41 29.53 -27.15
N PHE A 268 1.39 30.10 -25.94
CA PHE A 268 2.59 30.31 -25.13
C PHE A 268 3.37 29.01 -24.89
N ILE A 269 2.67 27.94 -24.52
CA ILE A 269 3.30 26.62 -24.31
C ILE A 269 3.91 26.09 -25.62
N ARG A 270 3.19 26.19 -26.75
CA ARG A 270 3.59 25.64 -28.05
C ARG A 270 4.68 26.44 -28.76
N THR A 271 4.83 27.72 -28.45
CA THR A 271 5.75 28.62 -29.14
C THR A 271 6.91 29.02 -28.22
N GLU A 272 6.65 29.83 -27.20
CA GLU A 272 7.66 30.40 -26.31
C GLU A 272 8.31 29.37 -25.38
N CYS A 273 7.57 28.35 -24.93
CA CYS A 273 8.13 27.31 -24.06
C CYS A 273 8.71 26.11 -24.82
N LYS A 274 8.53 25.99 -26.13
CA LYS A 274 8.86 24.78 -26.90
C LYS A 274 10.34 24.38 -26.78
N ALA A 275 11.25 25.34 -26.94
CA ALA A 275 12.69 25.09 -26.85
C ALA A 275 13.09 24.65 -25.44
N MET A 276 12.54 25.30 -24.41
CA MET A 276 12.79 24.95 -23.00
C MET A 276 12.26 23.55 -22.68
N LEU A 277 11.02 23.23 -23.07
CA LEU A 277 10.41 21.91 -22.81
C LEU A 277 11.18 20.77 -23.47
N TYR A 278 11.76 20.99 -24.65
CA TYR A 278 12.65 20.02 -25.29
C TYR A 278 13.91 19.74 -24.46
N VAL A 279 14.53 20.78 -23.90
CA VAL A 279 15.71 20.63 -23.02
C VAL A 279 15.34 19.95 -21.70
N VAL A 280 14.19 20.31 -21.11
CA VAL A 280 13.68 19.68 -19.89
C VAL A 280 13.46 18.19 -20.08
N GLU A 281 12.86 17.78 -21.19
CA GLU A 281 12.63 16.36 -21.47
C GLU A 281 13.95 15.59 -21.58
N ARG A 282 14.97 16.17 -22.21
CA ARG A 282 16.31 15.59 -22.28
C ARG A 282 16.92 15.43 -20.89
N ILE A 283 16.84 16.45 -20.04
CA ILE A 283 17.45 16.44 -18.70
C ILE A 283 16.74 15.47 -17.76
N ASN A 284 15.40 15.39 -17.83
CA ASN A 284 14.65 14.41 -17.06
C ASN A 284 15.07 12.96 -17.39
N ARG A 285 15.46 12.68 -18.65
CA ARG A 285 16.00 11.37 -19.04
C ARG A 285 17.44 11.16 -18.58
N GLU A 286 18.29 12.18 -18.71
CA GLU A 286 19.72 12.11 -18.37
C GLU A 286 19.99 12.05 -16.85
N CYS A 287 19.31 12.88 -16.07
CA CYS A 287 19.54 13.05 -14.64
C CYS A 287 18.55 12.26 -13.76
N GLY A 288 17.56 11.59 -14.35
CA GLY A 288 16.46 10.97 -13.60
C GLY A 288 15.59 11.97 -12.83
N SER A 289 15.65 13.27 -13.21
CA SER A 289 14.85 14.32 -12.60
C SER A 289 13.40 14.29 -13.06
N HIS A 290 12.52 14.96 -12.31
CA HIS A 290 11.09 15.04 -12.60
C HIS A 290 10.61 16.50 -12.67
N PHE A 291 11.25 17.31 -13.51
CA PHE A 291 10.72 18.64 -13.80
C PHE A 291 9.40 18.54 -14.56
N ASP A 292 8.41 19.32 -14.12
CA ASP A 292 7.09 19.42 -14.73
C ASP A 292 6.61 20.88 -14.76
N PHE A 293 7.34 21.74 -15.48
CA PHE A 293 7.06 23.17 -15.59
C PHE A 293 5.64 23.49 -16.09
N VAL A 294 5.03 22.63 -16.91
CA VAL A 294 3.66 22.87 -17.38
C VAL A 294 2.66 22.73 -16.22
N VAL A 295 2.78 21.67 -15.42
CA VAL A 295 1.85 21.38 -14.31
C VAL A 295 2.16 22.20 -13.06
N ASN A 296 3.44 22.46 -12.78
CA ASN A 296 3.88 23.09 -11.54
C ASN A 296 4.17 24.60 -11.67
N SER A 297 4.33 25.13 -12.89
CA SER A 297 4.57 26.56 -13.12
C SER A 297 3.47 27.22 -13.93
N ILE A 298 3.13 26.68 -15.11
CA ILE A 298 2.20 27.34 -16.05
C ILE A 298 0.75 27.20 -15.59
N PHE A 299 0.33 25.98 -15.26
CA PHE A 299 -1.04 25.69 -14.85
C PHE A 299 -1.45 26.45 -13.57
N PRO A 300 -0.66 26.52 -12.49
CA PRO A 300 -1.02 27.27 -11.28
C PRO A 300 -1.24 28.77 -11.55
N GLU A 301 -0.36 29.40 -12.33
CA GLU A 301 -0.46 30.83 -12.64
C GLU A 301 -1.67 31.14 -13.53
N LEU A 302 -2.01 30.25 -14.48
CA LEU A 302 -3.25 30.36 -15.27
C LEU A 302 -4.47 30.33 -14.35
N ILE A 303 -4.54 29.34 -13.45
CA ILE A 303 -5.68 29.15 -12.55
C ILE A 303 -5.82 30.36 -11.62
N GLN A 304 -4.71 30.82 -11.03
CA GLN A 304 -4.71 32.02 -10.20
C GLN A 304 -5.19 33.25 -10.97
N CYS A 305 -4.74 33.44 -12.22
CA CYS A 305 -5.20 34.55 -13.07
C CYS A 305 -6.71 34.47 -13.35
N LEU A 306 -7.23 33.27 -13.66
CA LEU A 306 -8.66 33.07 -13.88
C LEU A 306 -9.47 33.37 -12.62
N GLU A 307 -9.06 32.86 -11.46
CA GLU A 307 -9.74 33.09 -10.19
C GLU A 307 -9.79 34.57 -9.80
N GLN A 308 -8.69 35.30 -9.98
CA GLN A 308 -8.63 36.73 -9.67
C GLN A 308 -9.47 37.59 -10.62
N SER A 309 -9.57 37.19 -11.88
CA SER A 309 -10.29 37.93 -12.91
C SER A 309 -11.80 37.65 -12.96
N SER A 310 -12.25 36.51 -12.43
CA SER A 310 -13.59 36.00 -12.78
C SER A 310 -14.30 35.21 -11.67
N ASN A 311 -14.83 35.91 -10.66
CA ASN A 311 -15.82 35.32 -9.73
C ASN A 311 -17.11 34.83 -10.46
N ILE A 312 -17.38 35.34 -11.67
CA ILE A 312 -18.54 34.99 -12.48
C ILE A 312 -18.30 33.71 -13.32
N LEU A 313 -17.06 33.21 -13.40
CA LEU A 313 -16.72 32.08 -14.27
C LEU A 313 -17.52 30.81 -13.96
N PHE A 314 -17.74 30.56 -12.67
CA PHE A 314 -18.49 29.40 -12.16
C PHE A 314 -19.98 29.67 -11.96
N PHE A 315 -20.47 30.88 -12.28
CA PHE A 315 -21.85 31.24 -12.05
C PHE A 315 -22.78 30.45 -12.98
N VAL A 316 -23.76 29.76 -12.40
CA VAL A 316 -24.66 28.85 -13.11
C VAL A 316 -25.99 29.52 -13.50
N GLY A 317 -26.21 30.80 -13.17
CA GLY A 317 -27.52 31.42 -13.36
C GLY A 317 -27.97 31.54 -14.82
N ASP A 318 -27.03 31.58 -15.77
CA ASP A 318 -27.31 31.35 -17.18
C ASP A 318 -26.70 30.01 -17.61
N PRO A 319 -27.52 28.98 -17.89
CA PRO A 319 -27.01 27.67 -18.22
C PRO A 319 -26.39 27.60 -19.64
N ASP A 320 -26.73 28.49 -20.57
CA ASP A 320 -26.10 28.50 -21.90
C ASP A 320 -24.66 29.00 -21.79
N ILE A 321 -24.46 30.12 -21.07
CA ILE A 321 -23.13 30.69 -20.82
C ILE A 321 -22.29 29.73 -19.98
N PHE A 322 -22.87 29.09 -18.97
CA PHE A 322 -22.15 28.09 -18.17
C PHE A 322 -21.68 26.91 -19.03
N HIS A 323 -22.55 26.38 -19.90
CA HIS A 323 -22.20 25.27 -20.81
C HIS A 323 -21.06 25.66 -21.74
N GLU A 324 -21.12 26.84 -22.33
CA GLU A 324 -20.10 27.35 -23.24
C GLU A 324 -18.72 27.42 -22.55
N ARG A 325 -18.65 28.06 -21.39
CA ARG A 325 -17.40 28.22 -20.62
C ARG A 325 -16.82 26.88 -20.17
N TYR A 326 -17.67 25.97 -19.68
CA TYR A 326 -17.25 24.63 -19.29
C TYR A 326 -16.77 23.81 -20.49
N SER A 327 -17.40 24.00 -21.66
CA SER A 327 -16.98 23.35 -22.91
C SER A 327 -15.61 23.83 -23.35
N TYR A 328 -15.29 25.12 -23.23
CA TYR A 328 -13.95 25.64 -23.48
C TYR A 328 -12.91 25.07 -22.50
N TRP A 329 -13.27 24.94 -21.21
CA TRP A 329 -12.41 24.27 -20.23
C TRP A 329 -12.09 22.82 -20.61
N LEU A 330 -13.09 22.04 -21.04
CA LEU A 330 -12.87 20.67 -21.50
C LEU A 330 -11.98 20.59 -22.74
N LYS A 331 -12.21 21.46 -23.73
CA LYS A 331 -11.36 21.56 -24.93
C LYS A 331 -9.92 21.93 -24.58
N PHE A 332 -9.74 22.90 -23.68
CA PHE A 332 -8.42 23.28 -23.18
C PHE A 332 -7.70 22.09 -22.54
N LEU A 333 -8.38 21.34 -21.66
CA LEU A 333 -7.80 20.15 -21.02
C LEU A 333 -7.42 19.07 -22.03
N GLU A 334 -8.23 18.85 -23.07
CA GLU A 334 -7.92 17.89 -24.14
C GLU A 334 -6.67 18.32 -24.92
N GLN A 335 -6.59 19.59 -25.29
CA GLN A 335 -5.42 20.14 -25.99
C GLN A 335 -4.17 20.15 -25.09
N LEU A 336 -4.32 20.47 -23.81
CA LEU A 336 -3.21 20.45 -22.86
C LEU A 336 -2.68 19.01 -22.66
N LYS A 337 -3.58 18.01 -22.55
CA LYS A 337 -3.20 16.59 -22.52
C LYS A 337 -2.44 16.15 -23.77
N SER A 338 -2.75 16.71 -24.94
CA SER A 338 -2.01 16.40 -26.18
C SER A 338 -0.57 16.90 -26.18
N ILE A 339 -0.26 17.93 -25.39
CA ILE A 339 1.09 18.50 -25.24
C ILE A 339 1.85 17.79 -24.13
N LEU A 340 1.16 17.36 -23.06
CA LEU A 340 1.76 16.74 -21.90
C LEU A 340 2.32 15.32 -22.17
N SER A 341 3.38 14.98 -21.44
CA SER A 341 3.83 13.59 -21.32
C SER A 341 2.82 12.76 -20.50
N LYS A 342 2.87 11.43 -20.63
CA LYS A 342 2.03 10.52 -19.82
C LYS A 342 2.21 10.71 -18.31
N LEU A 343 3.43 11.03 -17.87
CA LEU A 343 3.73 11.27 -16.46
C LEU A 343 3.13 12.59 -15.99
N SER A 344 3.30 13.65 -16.77
CA SER A 344 2.73 14.97 -16.48
C SER A 344 1.19 14.93 -16.46
N GLU A 345 0.55 14.13 -17.31
CA GLU A 345 -0.91 13.94 -17.25
C GLU A 345 -1.35 13.31 -15.92
N GLN A 346 -0.57 12.35 -15.39
CA GLN A 346 -0.86 11.75 -14.08
C GLN A 346 -0.62 12.76 -12.95
N ASN A 347 0.43 13.58 -13.04
CA ASN A 347 0.73 14.62 -12.07
C ASN A 347 -0.38 15.69 -12.05
N LEU A 348 -0.85 16.13 -13.22
CA LEU A 348 -1.97 17.08 -13.32
C LEU A 348 -3.22 16.55 -12.62
N LYS A 349 -3.58 15.27 -12.82
CA LYS A 349 -4.73 14.65 -12.16
C LYS A 349 -4.58 14.51 -10.65
N LYS A 350 -3.34 14.37 -10.16
CA LYS A 350 -3.02 14.33 -8.72
C LYS A 350 -2.91 15.72 -8.11
N SER A 351 -2.74 16.76 -8.93
CA SER A 351 -2.53 18.13 -8.46
C SER A 351 -3.76 18.63 -7.71
N LYS A 352 -3.51 19.17 -6.52
CA LYS A 352 -4.54 19.77 -5.67
C LYS A 352 -5.26 20.91 -6.40
N ILE A 353 -4.51 21.75 -7.13
CA ILE A 353 -5.03 22.89 -7.88
C ILE A 353 -6.05 22.44 -8.94
N TYR A 354 -5.74 21.37 -9.68
CA TYR A 354 -6.67 20.82 -10.67
C TYR A 354 -7.95 20.33 -10.01
N SER A 355 -7.84 19.59 -8.90
CA SER A 355 -9.01 19.06 -8.19
C SER A 355 -9.88 20.16 -7.58
N GLU A 356 -9.27 21.18 -6.97
CA GLU A 356 -9.97 22.31 -6.36
C GLU A 356 -10.68 23.14 -7.43
N PHE A 357 -9.98 23.52 -8.50
CA PHE A 357 -10.59 24.27 -9.59
C PHE A 357 -11.71 23.49 -10.28
N SER A 358 -11.51 22.19 -10.55
CA SER A 358 -12.53 21.35 -11.17
C SER A 358 -13.77 21.20 -10.28
N SER A 359 -13.61 21.17 -8.95
CA SER A 359 -14.71 21.04 -8.00
C SER A 359 -15.62 22.28 -7.92
N ARG A 360 -15.12 23.46 -8.34
CA ARG A 360 -15.92 24.70 -8.36
C ARG A 360 -16.97 24.72 -9.46
N TRP A 361 -16.86 23.87 -10.46
CA TRP A 361 -17.89 23.71 -11.50
C TRP A 361 -19.07 22.91 -10.95
N ASP A 362 -20.14 23.60 -10.55
CA ASP A 362 -21.35 22.95 -10.04
C ASP A 362 -22.22 22.37 -11.16
N LEU A 363 -21.80 21.21 -11.65
CA LEU A 363 -22.53 20.44 -12.65
C LEU A 363 -23.90 19.94 -12.13
N VAL A 364 -24.09 19.90 -10.81
CA VAL A 364 -25.36 19.46 -10.20
C VAL A 364 -26.42 20.53 -10.37
N VAL A 365 -26.09 21.77 -10.01
CA VAL A 365 -26.98 22.92 -10.19
C VAL A 365 -27.26 23.17 -11.67
N TYR A 366 -26.24 23.06 -12.52
CA TYR A 366 -26.42 23.18 -13.97
C TYR A 366 -27.47 22.18 -14.49
N TYR A 367 -27.30 20.91 -14.14
CA TYR A 367 -28.26 19.88 -14.52
C TYR A 367 -29.65 20.15 -13.93
N GLN A 368 -29.75 20.66 -12.71
CA GLN A 368 -31.04 20.94 -12.07
C GLN A 368 -31.82 22.03 -12.81
N ILE A 369 -31.14 23.09 -13.27
CA ILE A 369 -31.75 24.15 -14.08
C ILE A 369 -32.25 23.56 -15.42
N ARG A 370 -31.40 22.80 -16.13
CA ARG A 370 -31.79 22.14 -17.39
C ARG A 370 -32.91 21.12 -17.21
N PHE A 371 -32.92 20.40 -16.10
CA PHE A 371 -33.98 19.47 -15.76
C PHE A 371 -35.32 20.21 -15.57
N GLN A 372 -35.32 21.33 -14.85
CA GLN A 372 -36.52 22.14 -14.64
C GLN A 372 -37.01 22.75 -15.95
N GLU A 373 -36.12 23.30 -16.76
CA GLU A 373 -36.42 23.83 -18.10
C GLU A 373 -37.16 22.78 -18.95
N ILE A 374 -36.60 21.58 -19.07
CA ILE A 374 -37.15 20.50 -19.90
C ILE A 374 -38.43 19.92 -19.30
N SER A 375 -38.47 19.71 -17.98
CA SER A 375 -39.63 19.11 -17.30
C SER A 375 -40.83 20.06 -17.31
N ASN A 376 -40.61 21.35 -17.10
CA ASN A 376 -41.67 22.35 -17.11
C ASN A 376 -42.36 22.45 -18.47
N LEU A 377 -41.64 22.26 -19.58
CA LEU A 377 -42.24 22.20 -20.93
C LEU A 377 -43.25 21.05 -21.02
N ILE A 378 -42.91 19.88 -20.48
CA ILE A 378 -43.78 18.69 -20.50
C ILE A 378 -44.99 18.89 -19.57
N GLU A 379 -44.75 19.32 -18.33
CA GLU A 379 -45.82 19.50 -17.34
C GLU A 379 -46.81 20.60 -17.75
N ASN A 380 -46.33 21.71 -18.33
CA ASN A 380 -47.18 22.79 -18.82
C ASN A 380 -48.17 22.29 -19.86
N ILE A 381 -47.73 21.47 -20.82
CA ILE A 381 -48.61 20.92 -21.86
C ILE A 381 -49.58 19.89 -21.30
N ILE A 382 -49.10 19.00 -20.41
CA ILE A 382 -49.96 18.00 -19.76
C ILE A 382 -51.11 18.66 -18.98
N VAL A 383 -50.83 19.76 -18.28
CA VAL A 383 -51.82 20.44 -17.43
C VAL A 383 -52.72 21.37 -18.23
N ASN A 384 -52.15 22.20 -19.11
CA ASN A 384 -52.89 23.30 -19.74
C ASN A 384 -53.50 22.93 -21.09
N GLN A 385 -52.86 22.08 -21.89
CA GLN A 385 -53.30 21.76 -23.26
C GLN A 385 -53.06 20.27 -23.66
N PRO A 386 -53.55 19.28 -22.87
CA PRO A 386 -53.23 17.87 -23.07
C PRO A 386 -53.76 17.27 -24.38
N PHE A 387 -54.87 17.79 -24.91
CA PHE A 387 -55.61 17.19 -26.03
C PHE A 387 -55.56 18.00 -27.33
N GLN A 388 -54.56 18.86 -27.49
CA GLN A 388 -54.44 19.73 -28.66
C GLN A 388 -53.75 19.03 -29.84
N LEU A 389 -54.36 19.16 -31.02
CA LEU A 389 -53.77 18.70 -32.27
C LEU A 389 -52.74 19.71 -32.78
N ASN A 390 -51.71 19.19 -33.44
CA ASN A 390 -50.70 20.00 -34.08
C ASN A 390 -51.19 20.47 -35.45
N GLU A 391 -51.19 21.79 -35.67
CA GLU A 391 -51.64 22.41 -36.92
C GLU A 391 -50.53 22.53 -37.99
N GLN A 392 -49.30 22.14 -37.64
CA GLN A 392 -48.15 22.23 -38.54
C GLN A 392 -48.20 21.14 -39.64
N LYS A 393 -48.31 21.57 -40.91
CA LYS A 393 -48.50 20.69 -42.08
C LYS A 393 -47.36 19.68 -42.35
N ASN A 394 -46.16 19.90 -41.81
CA ASN A 394 -44.96 19.07 -42.04
C ASN A 394 -44.37 18.46 -40.75
N SER A 395 -45.14 18.41 -39.65
CA SER A 395 -44.62 17.81 -38.41
C SER A 395 -44.64 16.28 -38.46
N LEU A 396 -43.62 15.66 -37.85
CA LEU A 396 -43.55 14.22 -37.63
C LEU A 396 -44.67 13.71 -36.70
N PHE A 397 -45.19 14.58 -35.84
CA PHE A 397 -46.21 14.25 -34.84
C PHE A 397 -47.44 15.13 -34.99
N LYS A 398 -48.61 14.49 -34.93
CA LYS A 398 -49.94 15.09 -35.14
C LYS A 398 -50.57 15.62 -33.85
N THR A 399 -50.12 15.22 -32.68
CA THR A 399 -50.51 15.78 -31.39
C THR A 399 -49.38 16.64 -30.81
N ILE A 400 -49.74 17.73 -30.12
CA ILE A 400 -48.73 18.65 -29.56
C ILE A 400 -47.93 17.98 -28.45
N ILE A 401 -48.56 17.12 -27.66
CA ILE A 401 -47.91 16.44 -26.54
C ILE A 401 -46.81 15.45 -26.97
N THR A 402 -47.05 14.63 -28.00
CA THR A 402 -46.02 13.73 -28.56
C THR A 402 -44.88 14.51 -29.18
N LEU A 403 -45.19 15.61 -29.88
CA LEU A 403 -44.18 16.52 -30.41
C LEU A 403 -43.29 17.08 -29.31
N THR A 404 -43.87 17.65 -28.25
CA THR A 404 -43.07 18.26 -27.18
C THR A 404 -42.27 17.24 -26.41
N ILE A 405 -42.80 16.05 -26.14
CA ILE A 405 -42.05 15.00 -25.45
C ILE A 405 -40.84 14.56 -26.28
N PHE A 406 -41.02 14.41 -27.60
CA PHE A 406 -39.91 14.09 -28.48
C PHE A 406 -38.89 15.25 -28.55
N GLN A 407 -39.35 16.50 -28.64
CA GLN A 407 -38.48 17.68 -28.63
C GLN A 407 -37.72 17.81 -27.31
N SER A 408 -38.34 17.54 -26.16
CA SER A 408 -37.70 17.52 -24.85
C SER A 408 -36.62 16.44 -24.75
N ILE A 409 -36.86 15.26 -25.33
CA ILE A 409 -35.84 14.21 -25.45
C ILE A 409 -34.69 14.69 -26.34
N ASP A 410 -34.96 15.21 -27.54
CA ASP A 410 -33.93 15.74 -28.44
C ASP A 410 -33.10 16.85 -27.76
N HIS A 411 -33.77 17.76 -27.04
CA HIS A 411 -33.17 18.87 -26.32
C HIS A 411 -32.14 18.41 -25.28
N CYS A 412 -32.36 17.29 -24.60
CA CYS A 412 -31.40 16.72 -23.63
C CYS A 412 -30.02 16.41 -24.26
N TRP A 413 -29.95 16.17 -25.57
CA TRP A 413 -28.75 15.67 -26.26
C TRP A 413 -28.15 16.68 -27.26
N LYS A 414 -28.71 17.89 -27.33
CA LYS A 414 -28.15 18.97 -28.17
C LYS A 414 -26.73 19.33 -27.73
N THR A 415 -25.89 19.72 -28.68
CA THR A 415 -24.47 20.04 -28.45
C THR A 415 -24.24 21.16 -27.43
N ASN A 416 -25.15 22.13 -27.35
CA ASN A 416 -25.10 23.27 -26.44
C ASN A 416 -25.74 23.02 -25.06
N ILE A 417 -26.20 21.79 -24.79
CA ILE A 417 -26.89 21.42 -23.53
C ILE A 417 -26.24 20.20 -22.91
N PHE A 418 -25.92 19.21 -23.75
CA PHE A 418 -25.31 17.98 -23.30
C PHE A 418 -23.88 18.22 -22.82
N LEU A 419 -23.58 17.69 -21.63
CA LEU A 419 -22.23 17.61 -21.07
C LEU A 419 -21.88 16.14 -20.81
N GLU A 420 -20.74 15.68 -21.33
CA GLU A 420 -20.28 14.29 -21.21
C GLU A 420 -20.20 13.79 -19.75
N PRO A 421 -19.72 14.58 -18.77
CA PRO A 421 -19.73 14.15 -17.36
C PRO A 421 -21.13 13.87 -16.80
N LEU A 422 -22.17 14.48 -17.38
CA LEU A 422 -23.56 14.36 -16.96
C LEU A 422 -24.36 13.35 -17.80
N SER A 423 -23.68 12.54 -18.64
CA SER A 423 -24.32 11.54 -19.51
C SER A 423 -25.35 10.67 -18.77
N HIS A 424 -25.01 10.19 -17.58
CA HIS A 424 -25.88 9.36 -16.76
C HIS A 424 -27.17 10.06 -16.33
N ARG A 425 -27.11 11.38 -16.09
CA ARG A 425 -28.28 12.18 -15.67
C ARG A 425 -29.17 12.53 -16.85
N PHE A 426 -28.60 12.97 -17.98
CA PHE A 426 -29.38 13.21 -19.20
C PHE A 426 -30.04 11.95 -19.74
N TRP A 427 -29.38 10.79 -19.59
CA TRP A 427 -30.00 9.50 -19.86
C TRP A 427 -31.18 9.21 -18.93
N LYS A 428 -31.02 9.44 -17.62
CA LYS A 428 -32.12 9.32 -16.67
C LYS A 428 -33.28 10.24 -17.03
N LEU A 429 -33.02 11.50 -17.40
CA LEU A 429 -34.06 12.46 -17.82
C LEU A 429 -34.80 11.96 -19.06
N THR A 430 -34.08 11.45 -20.05
CA THR A 430 -34.67 10.86 -21.26
C THR A 430 -35.70 9.77 -20.90
N LEU A 431 -35.32 8.85 -19.99
CA LEU A 431 -36.24 7.81 -19.50
C LEU A 431 -37.40 8.38 -18.70
N GLN A 432 -37.16 9.41 -17.88
CA GLN A 432 -38.22 10.08 -17.12
C GLN A 432 -39.25 10.76 -18.03
N CYS A 433 -38.84 11.38 -19.15
CA CYS A 433 -39.76 11.93 -20.14
C CYS A 433 -40.67 10.84 -20.73
N ILE A 434 -40.11 9.69 -21.10
CA ILE A 434 -40.86 8.55 -21.66
C ILE A 434 -41.82 7.96 -20.61
N VAL A 435 -41.34 7.78 -19.37
CA VAL A 435 -42.18 7.26 -18.28
C VAL A 435 -43.30 8.24 -17.93
N ARG A 436 -43.02 9.55 -17.91
CA ARG A 436 -44.04 10.56 -17.65
C ARG A 436 -45.11 10.56 -18.74
N PHE A 437 -44.71 10.39 -20.00
CA PHE A 437 -45.64 10.24 -21.12
C PHE A 437 -46.56 9.04 -20.94
N ARG A 438 -45.98 7.89 -20.60
CA ARG A 438 -46.73 6.66 -20.34
C ARG A 438 -47.72 6.83 -19.19
N ILE A 439 -47.30 7.40 -18.06
CA ILE A 439 -48.16 7.62 -16.90
C ILE A 439 -49.34 8.51 -17.29
N TRP A 440 -49.09 9.60 -18.03
CA TRP A 440 -50.15 10.45 -18.54
C TRP A 440 -51.16 9.68 -19.40
N ILE A 441 -50.70 8.82 -20.31
CA ILE A 441 -51.58 7.95 -21.11
C ILE A 441 -52.40 6.99 -20.24
N GLU A 442 -51.80 6.39 -19.22
CA GLU A 442 -52.47 5.49 -18.29
C GLU A 442 -53.55 6.19 -17.44
N THR A 443 -53.46 7.51 -17.26
CA THR A 443 -54.48 8.30 -16.53
C THR A 443 -55.75 8.60 -17.32
N PHE A 444 -55.84 8.24 -18.61
CA PHE A 444 -57.01 8.57 -19.42
C PHE A 444 -58.27 7.79 -19.09
N ASN A 445 -59.39 8.50 -19.11
CA ASN A 445 -60.68 7.90 -19.42
C ASN A 445 -60.96 8.06 -20.92
N ILE A 446 -60.74 7.00 -21.69
CA ILE A 446 -60.84 7.01 -23.17
C ILE A 446 -62.23 7.48 -23.65
N LYS A 447 -63.27 7.32 -22.81
CA LYS A 447 -64.65 7.69 -23.14
C LYS A 447 -64.90 9.20 -23.20
N THR A 448 -64.02 10.03 -22.64
CA THR A 448 -64.21 11.49 -22.55
C THR A 448 -63.36 12.28 -23.55
N ILE A 449 -62.63 11.60 -24.42
CA ILE A 449 -61.65 12.20 -25.34
C ILE A 449 -62.16 12.09 -26.79
N ASP A 450 -61.90 13.11 -27.60
CA ASP A 450 -62.24 13.09 -29.02
C ASP A 450 -61.56 11.92 -29.76
N THR A 451 -62.36 11.14 -30.48
CA THR A 451 -61.91 10.04 -31.33
C THR A 451 -60.84 10.44 -32.34
N LYS A 452 -60.91 11.66 -32.92
CA LYS A 452 -59.90 12.15 -33.86
C LYS A 452 -58.54 12.33 -33.19
N PHE A 453 -58.53 12.80 -31.95
CA PHE A 453 -57.31 12.91 -31.15
C PHE A 453 -56.71 11.54 -30.84
N LEU A 454 -57.53 10.57 -30.42
CA LEU A 454 -57.08 9.21 -30.09
C LEU A 454 -56.45 8.49 -31.30
N VAL A 455 -57.04 8.62 -32.49
CA VAL A 455 -56.48 8.05 -33.72
C VAL A 455 -55.12 8.68 -34.06
N ASN A 456 -55.01 10.00 -33.94
CA ASN A 456 -53.74 10.70 -34.17
C ASN A 456 -52.68 10.33 -33.13
N LEU A 457 -53.06 10.22 -31.85
CA LEU A 457 -52.16 9.79 -30.78
C LEU A 457 -51.64 8.38 -31.02
N TYR A 458 -52.48 7.45 -31.49
CA TYR A 458 -52.05 6.09 -31.80
C TYR A 458 -50.99 6.06 -32.93
N VAL A 459 -51.22 6.83 -34.00
CA VAL A 459 -50.25 6.98 -35.10
C VAL A 459 -48.95 7.60 -34.60
N ASP A 460 -49.05 8.62 -33.76
CA ASP A 460 -47.88 9.26 -33.16
C ASP A 460 -47.10 8.31 -32.25
N LEU A 461 -47.76 7.45 -31.47
CA LEU A 461 -47.09 6.47 -30.60
C LEU A 461 -46.28 5.43 -31.39
N GLN A 462 -46.81 4.96 -32.52
CA GLN A 462 -46.06 4.07 -33.41
C GLN A 462 -44.84 4.78 -34.00
N THR A 463 -45.03 6.02 -34.45
CA THR A 463 -43.96 6.84 -35.02
C THR A 463 -42.90 7.16 -33.97
N PHE A 464 -43.32 7.53 -32.77
CA PHE A 464 -42.46 7.84 -31.63
C PHE A 464 -41.58 6.66 -31.24
N SER A 465 -42.14 5.45 -31.16
CA SER A 465 -41.38 4.23 -30.86
C SER A 465 -40.25 3.98 -31.88
N ASN A 466 -40.56 4.16 -33.17
CA ASN A 466 -39.56 4.00 -34.23
C ASN A 466 -38.49 5.09 -34.20
N GLU A 467 -38.87 6.35 -34.01
CA GLU A 467 -37.92 7.47 -33.97
C GLU A 467 -37.04 7.46 -32.71
N VAL A 468 -37.58 7.10 -31.54
CA VAL A 468 -36.77 6.92 -30.32
C VAL A 468 -35.73 5.81 -30.51
N LYS A 469 -36.09 4.72 -31.19
CA LYS A 469 -35.14 3.64 -31.51
C LYS A 469 -34.01 4.13 -32.42
N LYS A 470 -34.34 4.88 -33.47
CA LYS A 470 -33.33 5.49 -34.36
C LYS A 470 -32.46 6.50 -33.63
N PHE A 471 -33.07 7.36 -32.81
CA PHE A 471 -32.40 8.37 -32.00
C PHE A 471 -31.36 7.74 -31.08
N PHE A 472 -31.72 6.65 -30.39
CA PHE A 472 -30.80 5.92 -29.53
C PHE A 472 -29.60 5.34 -30.29
N GLN A 473 -29.84 4.75 -31.46
CA GLN A 473 -28.77 4.17 -32.28
C GLN A 473 -27.82 5.24 -32.85
N ASN A 474 -28.38 6.32 -33.40
CA ASN A 474 -27.60 7.29 -34.17
C ASN A 474 -26.92 8.33 -33.28
N ILE A 475 -27.62 8.88 -32.29
CA ILE A 475 -27.15 10.03 -31.51
C ILE A 475 -26.48 9.55 -30.23
N ILE A 476 -27.13 8.66 -29.48
CA ILE A 476 -26.61 8.23 -28.17
C ILE A 476 -25.45 7.25 -28.34
N LEU A 477 -25.63 6.15 -29.07
CA LEU A 477 -24.58 5.16 -29.29
C LEU A 477 -23.53 5.62 -30.32
N GLY A 478 -23.97 6.17 -31.45
CA GLY A 478 -23.08 6.53 -32.55
C GLY A 478 -22.16 7.73 -32.28
N GLN A 479 -22.65 8.76 -31.59
CA GLN A 479 -21.94 10.05 -31.48
C GLN A 479 -21.47 10.41 -30.07
N ARG A 480 -22.12 9.91 -29.02
CA ARG A 480 -21.89 10.41 -27.63
C ARG A 480 -21.30 9.38 -26.67
N LEU A 481 -21.58 8.08 -26.86
CA LEU A 481 -21.09 7.01 -25.97
C LEU A 481 -19.94 6.18 -26.56
N SER A 482 -19.54 6.41 -27.81
CA SER A 482 -18.45 5.68 -28.47
C SER A 482 -17.08 5.86 -27.78
N SER A 483 -16.87 6.97 -27.07
CA SER A 483 -15.69 7.24 -26.22
C SER A 483 -15.76 6.59 -24.83
N ILE A 484 -16.96 6.47 -24.25
CA ILE A 484 -17.18 6.02 -22.86
C ILE A 484 -17.33 4.51 -22.76
N ILE A 485 -17.98 3.91 -23.77
CA ILE A 485 -18.25 2.48 -23.84
C ILE A 485 -17.50 1.95 -25.05
N SER A 486 -16.28 1.46 -24.81
CA SER A 486 -15.56 0.65 -25.79
C SER A 486 -16.23 -0.72 -25.85
N LEU A 487 -17.35 -0.80 -26.57
CA LEU A 487 -17.91 -2.08 -27.01
C LEU A 487 -16.88 -2.68 -27.95
N SER A 488 -16.09 -3.64 -27.46
CA SER A 488 -15.31 -4.50 -28.36
C SER A 488 -16.31 -5.54 -28.87
N PRO A 489 -16.80 -5.45 -30.11
CA PRO A 489 -17.74 -6.44 -30.60
C PRO A 489 -16.92 -7.71 -30.80
N ASN A 490 -17.19 -8.69 -29.95
CA ASN A 490 -16.59 -10.04 -29.91
C ASN A 490 -15.21 -10.10 -29.25
N ILE A 491 -15.19 -10.64 -28.02
CA ILE A 491 -13.98 -11.10 -27.36
C ILE A 491 -13.51 -12.37 -28.09
N ARG A 492 -12.32 -12.32 -28.72
CA ARG A 492 -11.66 -13.52 -29.25
C ARG A 492 -10.71 -14.09 -28.21
N ILE A 493 -10.84 -15.38 -27.91
CA ILE A 493 -9.95 -16.12 -27.00
C ILE A 493 -8.95 -16.95 -27.81
N GLU A 494 -7.81 -17.29 -27.21
CA GLU A 494 -6.86 -18.27 -27.75
C GLU A 494 -7.57 -19.55 -28.23
N LEU A 495 -7.19 -19.98 -29.43
CA LEU A 495 -7.77 -21.14 -30.11
C LEU A 495 -7.48 -22.42 -29.29
N THR A 496 -8.49 -23.27 -29.19
CA THR A 496 -8.37 -24.62 -28.62
C THR A 496 -8.97 -25.62 -29.59
N ASN A 497 -8.64 -26.92 -29.45
CA ASN A 497 -9.19 -27.98 -30.31
C ASN A 497 -10.73 -28.00 -30.36
N ASN A 498 -11.39 -27.47 -29.32
CA ASN A 498 -12.85 -27.40 -29.21
C ASN A 498 -13.45 -26.01 -29.52
N ASN A 499 -12.64 -24.99 -29.82
CA ASN A 499 -13.09 -23.66 -30.27
C ASN A 499 -12.10 -23.08 -31.29
N LEU A 500 -12.17 -23.60 -32.51
CA LEU A 500 -11.26 -23.31 -33.64
C LEU A 500 -11.36 -21.88 -34.19
N HIS A 501 -12.41 -21.12 -33.83
CA HIS A 501 -12.60 -19.74 -34.28
C HIS A 501 -12.48 -18.71 -33.14
N GLY A 502 -12.26 -19.17 -31.90
CA GLY A 502 -12.10 -18.30 -30.72
C GLY A 502 -13.34 -17.43 -30.42
N TYR A 503 -14.49 -17.72 -31.04
CA TYR A 503 -15.71 -16.93 -30.92
C TYR A 503 -16.50 -17.36 -29.68
N ILE A 504 -16.95 -16.39 -28.89
CA ILE A 504 -18.02 -16.61 -27.90
C ILE A 504 -19.02 -15.45 -27.99
N ASN A 505 -20.30 -15.78 -27.79
CA ASN A 505 -21.41 -14.81 -27.83
C ASN A 505 -21.45 -13.93 -26.56
N ALA A 506 -20.42 -13.11 -26.39
CA ALA A 506 -20.24 -12.21 -25.26
C ALA A 506 -19.54 -10.92 -25.70
N SER A 507 -20.02 -9.80 -25.18
CA SER A 507 -19.42 -8.47 -25.36
C SER A 507 -18.62 -8.08 -24.12
N HIS A 508 -17.37 -7.63 -24.32
CA HIS A 508 -16.62 -6.97 -23.24
C HIS A 508 -17.05 -5.52 -23.21
N VAL A 509 -17.53 -5.09 -22.05
CA VAL A 509 -17.96 -3.72 -21.82
C VAL A 509 -17.04 -3.13 -20.77
N LYS A 510 -16.15 -2.25 -21.20
CA LYS A 510 -15.36 -1.40 -20.30
C LYS A 510 -16.04 -0.05 -20.19
N ILE A 511 -16.48 0.29 -18.98
CA ILE A 511 -17.10 1.58 -18.67
C ILE A 511 -16.13 2.34 -17.77
N ARG A 512 -15.69 3.51 -18.24
CA ARG A 512 -14.89 4.41 -17.42
C ARG A 512 -15.81 5.34 -16.65
N VAL A 513 -15.81 5.23 -15.33
CA VAL A 513 -16.50 6.18 -14.46
C VAL A 513 -15.45 6.79 -13.54
N GLU A 514 -15.22 8.09 -13.70
CA GLU A 514 -14.16 8.84 -12.99
C GLU A 514 -12.76 8.23 -13.20
N ASN A 515 -12.09 7.82 -12.10
CA ASN A 515 -10.77 7.18 -12.11
C ASN A 515 -10.82 5.65 -12.16
N THR A 516 -12.01 5.05 -12.19
CA THR A 516 -12.18 3.59 -12.07
C THR A 516 -12.70 3.01 -13.39
N ILE A 517 -12.00 2.00 -13.91
CA ILE A 517 -12.45 1.25 -15.09
C ILE A 517 -13.26 0.07 -14.60
N TYR A 518 -14.57 0.13 -14.83
CA TYR A 518 -15.46 -1.00 -14.59
C TYR A 518 -15.42 -1.92 -15.81
N SER A 519 -15.11 -3.18 -15.58
CA SER A 519 -15.00 -4.23 -16.61
C SER A 519 -16.15 -5.21 -16.42
N HIS A 520 -16.99 -5.33 -17.45
CA HIS A 520 -18.19 -6.16 -17.45
C HIS A 520 -18.23 -7.07 -18.67
N ILE A 521 -18.79 -8.26 -18.53
CA ILE A 521 -19.26 -9.05 -19.68
C ILE A 521 -20.76 -8.93 -19.77
N ALA A 522 -21.25 -8.58 -20.95
CA ALA A 522 -22.64 -8.74 -21.36
C ALA A 522 -22.72 -9.95 -22.30
N ALA A 523 -23.40 -11.02 -21.88
CA ALA A 523 -23.50 -12.25 -22.67
C ALA A 523 -24.92 -12.82 -22.63
N GLU A 524 -25.28 -13.54 -23.69
CA GLU A 524 -26.39 -14.48 -23.67
C GLU A 524 -25.90 -15.83 -23.11
N SER A 525 -26.81 -16.69 -22.64
CA SER A 525 -26.45 -17.96 -22.00
C SER A 525 -25.45 -18.77 -22.85
N PRO A 526 -24.32 -19.22 -22.27
CA PRO A 526 -23.35 -19.99 -23.02
C PRO A 526 -23.96 -21.33 -23.45
N LEU A 527 -23.68 -21.74 -24.69
CA LEU A 527 -24.04 -23.05 -25.20
C LEU A 527 -23.21 -24.15 -24.50
N PRO A 528 -23.71 -25.40 -24.39
CA PRO A 528 -23.01 -26.50 -23.70
C PRO A 528 -21.56 -26.70 -24.14
N LEU A 529 -21.28 -26.51 -25.42
CA LEU A 529 -19.95 -26.69 -26.02
C LEU A 529 -18.99 -25.51 -25.76
N THR A 530 -19.52 -24.33 -25.41
CA THR A 530 -18.73 -23.09 -25.25
C THR A 530 -18.53 -22.67 -23.80
N VAL A 531 -19.16 -23.35 -22.84
CA VAL A 531 -19.14 -23.01 -21.40
C VAL A 531 -17.73 -22.89 -20.85
N HIS A 532 -16.85 -23.83 -21.20
CA HIS A 532 -15.47 -23.83 -20.72
C HIS A 532 -14.68 -22.63 -21.26
N GLY A 533 -14.88 -22.27 -22.54
CA GLY A 533 -14.33 -21.06 -23.13
C GLY A 533 -14.86 -19.79 -22.44
N SER A 534 -16.15 -19.75 -22.09
CA SER A 534 -16.75 -18.63 -21.38
C SER A 534 -16.14 -18.42 -19.99
N TRP A 535 -15.84 -19.50 -19.24
CA TRP A 535 -15.16 -19.40 -17.94
C TRP A 535 -13.69 -18.95 -18.05
N ARG A 536 -12.97 -19.45 -19.06
CA ARG A 536 -11.60 -18.99 -19.36
C ARG A 536 -11.56 -17.51 -19.69
N MET A 537 -12.56 -16.99 -20.41
CA MET A 537 -12.71 -15.57 -20.69
C MET A 537 -12.83 -14.73 -19.42
N ILE A 538 -13.73 -15.13 -18.52
CA ILE A 538 -14.02 -14.42 -17.27
C ILE A 538 -12.75 -14.34 -16.41
N SER A 539 -12.00 -15.45 -16.35
CA SER A 539 -10.74 -15.53 -15.61
C SER A 539 -9.61 -14.72 -16.25
N SER A 540 -9.31 -14.93 -17.54
CA SER A 540 -8.24 -14.24 -18.27
C SER A 540 -8.42 -12.72 -18.33
N SER A 541 -9.67 -12.25 -18.38
CA SER A 541 -9.99 -10.83 -18.43
C SER A 541 -10.17 -10.19 -17.04
N ASN A 542 -9.93 -10.94 -15.97
CA ASN A 542 -10.09 -10.55 -14.56
C ASN A 542 -11.44 -9.85 -14.27
N ILE A 543 -12.54 -10.51 -14.63
CA ILE A 543 -13.88 -9.89 -14.61
C ILE A 543 -14.62 -10.25 -13.33
N HIS A 544 -15.09 -9.23 -12.63
CA HIS A 544 -15.74 -9.38 -11.32
C HIS A 544 -17.27 -9.31 -11.38
N VAL A 545 -17.85 -8.84 -12.49
CA VAL A 545 -19.30 -8.69 -12.65
C VAL A 545 -19.76 -9.15 -14.03
N ILE A 546 -20.75 -10.05 -14.06
CA ILE A 546 -21.40 -10.54 -15.29
C ILE A 546 -22.86 -10.10 -15.29
N VAL A 547 -23.30 -9.54 -16.41
CA VAL A 547 -24.69 -9.18 -16.65
C VAL A 547 -25.23 -10.05 -17.78
N MET A 548 -26.29 -10.80 -17.51
CA MET A 548 -26.83 -11.80 -18.43
C MET A 548 -28.28 -11.50 -18.78
N LEU A 549 -28.59 -11.51 -20.07
CA LEU A 549 -29.95 -11.37 -20.59
C LEU A 549 -30.62 -12.75 -20.63
N ILE A 550 -31.67 -12.93 -19.84
CA ILE A 550 -32.43 -14.17 -19.74
C ILE A 550 -33.67 -14.07 -20.64
N GLY A 551 -33.81 -14.99 -21.60
CA GLY A 551 -35.09 -15.25 -22.30
C GLY A 551 -36.04 -16.11 -21.46
N ASN A 552 -37.25 -16.41 -21.95
CA ASN A 552 -38.30 -17.12 -21.19
C ASN A 552 -37.88 -18.50 -20.61
N ASP A 553 -36.81 -19.12 -21.12
CA ASP A 553 -36.31 -20.42 -20.65
C ASP A 553 -35.25 -20.32 -19.55
N LEU A 554 -35.72 -19.91 -18.38
CA LEU A 554 -34.97 -19.82 -17.12
C LEU A 554 -34.20 -21.13 -16.75
N GLN A 555 -34.62 -22.31 -17.24
CA GLN A 555 -34.02 -23.62 -16.91
C GLN A 555 -32.64 -23.85 -17.55
N LEU A 556 -32.35 -23.31 -18.74
CA LEU A 556 -31.08 -23.52 -19.44
C LEU A 556 -29.89 -22.82 -18.75
N CYS A 557 -30.13 -21.64 -18.14
CA CYS A 557 -29.09 -20.90 -17.41
C CYS A 557 -28.67 -21.59 -16.10
N ALA A 558 -29.62 -22.24 -15.41
CA ALA A 558 -29.41 -22.86 -14.10
C ALA A 558 -28.38 -24.00 -14.13
N ASN A 559 -28.27 -24.68 -15.29
CA ASN A 559 -27.33 -25.78 -15.51
C ASN A 559 -25.87 -25.31 -15.64
N TYR A 560 -25.63 -24.04 -15.98
CA TYR A 560 -24.29 -23.47 -16.10
C TYR A 560 -23.93 -22.54 -14.94
N PHE A 561 -24.94 -21.95 -14.29
CA PHE A 561 -24.79 -20.99 -13.19
C PHE A 561 -25.94 -21.15 -12.19
N SER A 562 -25.65 -21.37 -10.89
CA SER A 562 -26.73 -21.47 -9.89
C SER A 562 -27.50 -20.13 -9.75
N ARG A 563 -28.83 -20.22 -9.59
CA ARG A 563 -29.74 -19.07 -9.41
C ARG A 563 -29.61 -18.39 -8.04
N ASN A 564 -29.09 -19.08 -7.03
CA ASN A 564 -29.04 -18.57 -5.67
C ASN A 564 -27.69 -17.87 -5.39
N LYS A 565 -27.73 -16.61 -4.91
CA LYS A 565 -26.54 -15.83 -4.50
C LYS A 565 -25.62 -16.57 -3.50
N ASN A 566 -26.15 -17.58 -2.81
CA ASN A 566 -25.48 -18.33 -1.76
C ASN A 566 -25.10 -19.76 -2.16
N GLU A 567 -25.47 -20.24 -3.36
CA GLU A 567 -25.05 -21.54 -3.85
C GLU A 567 -23.70 -21.42 -4.58
N LYS A 568 -22.76 -22.27 -4.16
CA LYS A 568 -21.44 -22.33 -4.76
C LYS A 568 -21.59 -22.87 -6.19
N ILE A 569 -21.27 -22.01 -7.18
CA ILE A 569 -20.90 -22.40 -8.56
C ILE A 569 -20.13 -23.73 -8.49
N SER A 570 -20.35 -24.67 -9.42
CA SER A 570 -19.71 -26.00 -9.39
C SER A 570 -18.25 -25.86 -8.97
N LYS A 571 -17.89 -26.46 -7.82
CA LYS A 571 -16.58 -26.25 -7.16
C LYS A 571 -15.41 -26.43 -8.14
N GLN A 572 -15.58 -27.32 -9.11
CA GLN A 572 -14.70 -27.60 -10.25
C GLN A 572 -14.28 -26.31 -10.99
N ASN A 573 -15.24 -25.53 -11.51
CA ASN A 573 -14.94 -24.38 -12.39
C ASN A 573 -14.26 -23.22 -11.64
N ARG A 574 -14.46 -23.08 -10.32
CA ARG A 574 -13.73 -22.06 -9.53
C ARG A 574 -12.29 -22.47 -9.25
N GLN A 575 -12.04 -23.76 -9.04
CA GLN A 575 -10.70 -24.29 -8.81
C GLN A 575 -9.86 -24.23 -10.08
N ASP A 576 -10.44 -24.62 -11.23
CA ASP A 576 -9.74 -24.65 -12.51
C ASP A 576 -9.33 -23.27 -13.05
N PHE A 577 -10.02 -22.20 -12.60
CA PHE A 577 -9.83 -20.84 -13.13
C PHE A 577 -9.54 -19.75 -12.07
N HIS A 578 -9.32 -20.12 -10.81
CA HIS A 578 -8.94 -19.23 -9.69
C HIS A 578 -9.85 -17.99 -9.48
N ILE A 579 -11.16 -18.12 -9.67
CA ILE A 579 -12.11 -16.99 -9.56
C ILE A 579 -12.63 -16.86 -8.12
N CYS A 580 -12.11 -15.90 -7.35
CA CYS A 580 -12.45 -15.71 -5.93
C CYS A 580 -13.70 -14.83 -5.69
N HIS A 581 -13.96 -13.83 -6.55
CA HIS A 581 -15.04 -12.84 -6.36
C HIS A 581 -15.75 -12.51 -7.67
N LEU A 582 -16.88 -13.17 -7.91
CA LEU A 582 -17.73 -12.98 -9.10
C LEU A 582 -19.16 -12.65 -8.68
N ARG A 583 -19.71 -11.54 -9.18
CA ARG A 583 -21.12 -11.15 -8.98
C ARG A 583 -21.89 -11.32 -10.29
N MET A 584 -23.00 -12.06 -10.25
CA MET A 584 -23.89 -12.23 -11.41
C MET A 584 -25.17 -11.42 -11.22
N LYS A 585 -25.59 -10.73 -12.29
CA LYS A 585 -26.90 -10.08 -12.39
C LYS A 585 -27.64 -10.62 -13.60
N PHE A 586 -28.87 -11.03 -13.38
CA PHE A 586 -29.76 -11.56 -14.39
C PHE A 586 -30.81 -10.51 -14.73
N ILE A 587 -31.01 -10.23 -16.02
CA ILE A 587 -31.98 -9.26 -16.54
C ILE A 587 -32.90 -10.02 -17.48
N ASN A 588 -34.21 -10.01 -17.23
CA ASN A 588 -35.18 -10.60 -18.17
C ASN A 588 -35.25 -9.73 -19.44
N ARG A 589 -35.27 -10.40 -20.60
CA ARG A 589 -35.37 -9.77 -21.91
C ARG A 589 -36.67 -8.98 -22.10
#